data_AF-A0A960Y9A6-F1
#
_entry.id   AF-A0A960Y9A6-F1
#
_cell.length_a   1.000
_cell.length_b   1.000
_cell.length_c   1.000
_cell.angle_alpha   90.00
_cell.angle_beta   90.00
_cell.angle_gamma   90.00
#
_symmetry.space_group_name_H-M   'P 1'
#
loop_
_entity.id
_entity.type
_entity.pdbx_description
1 polymer ?
#
loop_
_entity_poly.entity_id
_entity_poly.type
_entity_poly.pdbx_seq_one_letter_code
_entity_poly.pdbx_strand_id
1 'polypeptide(L)'
;MTAAKSAIEGLEPASVFKLFEKISQIPRGSKKETAISEYIRSRAEECGLAVRSDKAGNLCIAVAATPGCEGAPIVVLQGHVDMVQEKNADTEFDFDKDPIRLVRDGNWLK
;
A
#
# COMPACT_ATOMS: atom_id res chain seq x y z
N MET A 1 -22.75 18.90 -9.26
CA MET A 1 -21.34 18.83 -8.86
C MET A 1 -20.78 17.54 -9.47
N THR A 2 -19.95 17.63 -10.50
CA THR A 2 -19.21 16.47 -11.02
C THR A 2 -18.21 16.04 -9.96
N ALA A 3 -18.23 14.77 -9.56
CA ALA A 3 -17.20 14.24 -8.67
C ALA A 3 -15.83 14.52 -9.27
N ALA A 4 -14.89 15.04 -8.47
CA ALA A 4 -13.53 15.22 -8.91
C ALA A 4 -12.97 13.87 -9.38
N LYS A 5 -12.40 13.87 -10.58
CA LYS A 5 -11.79 12.69 -11.19
C LYS A 5 -10.66 12.20 -10.27
N SER A 6 -10.66 10.91 -9.89
CA SER A 6 -9.57 10.36 -9.06
C SER A 6 -8.23 10.48 -9.80
N ALA A 7 -7.16 10.81 -9.09
CA ALA A 7 -5.81 10.95 -9.66
C ALA A 7 -5.32 9.65 -10.33
N ILE A 8 -5.89 8.51 -9.95
CA ILE A 8 -5.54 7.20 -10.52
C ILE A 8 -6.43 6.77 -11.69
N GLU A 9 -7.43 7.56 -12.10
CA GLU A 9 -8.38 7.13 -13.13
C GLU A 9 -7.69 6.89 -14.48
N GLY A 10 -7.92 5.70 -15.06
CA GLY A 10 -7.34 5.29 -16.34
C GLY A 10 -5.87 4.86 -16.26
N LEU A 11 -5.30 4.69 -15.06
CA LEU A 11 -3.98 4.07 -14.89
C LEU A 11 -4.10 2.54 -14.88
N GLU A 12 -3.15 1.86 -15.53
CA GLU A 12 -3.08 0.40 -15.62
C GLU A 12 -1.77 -0.14 -15.04
N PRO A 13 -1.77 -1.26 -14.29
CA PRO A 13 -2.94 -2.09 -13.95
C PRO A 13 -3.85 -1.44 -12.88
N ALA A 14 -5.14 -1.32 -13.16
CA ALA A 14 -6.09 -0.62 -12.28
C ALA A 14 -6.13 -1.17 -10.84
N SER A 15 -5.89 -2.48 -10.65
CA SER A 15 -5.85 -3.11 -9.33
C SER A 15 -4.71 -2.58 -8.45
N VAL A 16 -3.53 -2.37 -9.05
CA VAL A 16 -2.35 -1.86 -8.35
C VAL A 16 -2.60 -0.43 -7.89
N PHE A 17 -3.11 0.42 -8.77
CA PHE A 17 -3.36 1.83 -8.44
C PHE A 17 -4.49 2.01 -7.42
N LYS A 18 -5.54 1.17 -7.46
CA LYS A 18 -6.58 1.16 -6.41
C LYS A 18 -6.02 0.79 -5.03
N LEU A 19 -5.09 -0.16 -4.97
CA LEU A 19 -4.40 -0.49 -3.71
C LEU A 19 -3.50 0.66 -3.28
N PHE A 20 -2.77 1.28 -4.21
CA PHE A 20 -1.92 2.42 -3.93
C PHE A 20 -2.69 3.62 -3.38
N GLU A 21 -3.84 3.96 -3.97
CA GLU A 21 -4.71 5.04 -3.46
C GLU A 21 -5.19 4.74 -2.03
N LYS A 22 -5.58 3.50 -1.73
CA LYS A 22 -5.94 3.11 -0.35
C LYS A 22 -4.76 3.22 0.62
N ILE A 23 -3.57 2.77 0.22
CA ILE A 23 -2.35 2.87 1.04
C ILE A 23 -1.95 4.33 1.26
N SER A 24 -2.14 5.21 0.27
CA SER A 24 -1.84 6.64 0.40
C SER A 24 -2.70 7.33 1.45
N GLN A 25 -3.90 6.80 1.72
CA GLN A 25 -4.78 7.31 2.77
C GLN A 25 -4.34 6.90 4.20
N ILE A 26 -3.34 6.04 4.34
CA ILE A 26 -2.88 5.54 5.65
C ILE A 26 -1.55 6.21 6.01
N PRO A 27 -1.53 7.08 7.03
CA PRO A 27 -0.30 7.58 7.63
C PRO A 27 0.58 6.42 8.11
N ARG A 28 1.85 6.40 7.67
CA ARG A 28 2.77 5.27 7.89
C ARG A 28 4.23 5.71 7.96
N GLY A 29 4.50 6.75 8.75
CA GLY A 29 5.88 7.18 8.99
C GLY A 29 6.75 6.06 9.54
N SER A 30 8.06 6.13 9.33
CA SER A 30 9.02 5.19 9.93
C SER A 30 8.80 5.08 11.45
N LYS A 31 8.78 3.85 11.97
CA LYS A 31 8.42 3.46 13.35
C LYS A 31 6.95 3.63 13.75
N LYS A 32 6.07 3.94 12.79
CA LYS A 32 4.61 4.08 12.98
C LYS A 32 3.83 3.20 11.98
N GLU A 33 4.30 1.98 11.76
CA GLU A 33 3.81 1.08 10.71
C GLU A 33 2.57 0.26 11.11
N THR A 34 2.08 0.39 12.35
CA THR A 34 0.98 -0.43 12.88
C THR A 34 -0.27 -0.37 12.01
N ALA A 35 -0.74 0.83 11.66
CA ALA A 35 -1.98 1.02 10.90
C ALA A 35 -1.89 0.41 9.48
N ILE A 36 -0.77 0.62 8.78
CA ILE A 36 -0.57 0.03 7.45
C ILE A 36 -0.41 -1.49 7.52
N SER A 37 0.24 -2.01 8.56
CA SER A 37 0.41 -3.45 8.77
C SER A 37 -0.94 -4.14 9.05
N GLU A 38 -1.80 -3.52 9.86
CA GLU A 38 -3.16 -4.01 10.12
C GLU A 38 -3.99 -4.03 8.84
N TYR A 39 -3.97 -2.96 8.05
CA TYR A 39 -4.65 -2.91 6.76
C TYR A 39 -4.18 -4.03 5.82
N ILE A 40 -2.87 -4.25 5.68
CA ILE A 40 -2.31 -5.31 4.82
C ILE A 40 -2.75 -6.69 5.32
N ARG A 41 -2.71 -6.93 6.63
CA ARG A 41 -3.17 -8.18 7.23
C ARG A 41 -4.64 -8.43 6.93
N SER A 42 -5.52 -7.49 7.23
CA SER A 42 -6.97 -7.64 7.00
C SER A 42 -7.27 -7.88 5.52
N ARG A 43 -6.59 -7.17 4.62
CA ARG A 43 -6.76 -7.39 3.17
C ARG A 43 -6.32 -8.77 2.71
N ALA A 44 -5.25 -9.32 3.28
CA ALA A 44 -4.81 -10.67 2.97
C ALA A 44 -5.79 -11.73 3.52
N GLU A 45 -6.28 -11.54 4.75
CA GLU A 45 -7.30 -12.40 5.37
C GLU A 45 -8.63 -12.37 4.61
N GLU A 46 -9.08 -11.21 4.14
CA GLU A 46 -10.26 -11.06 3.26
C GLU A 46 -10.09 -11.79 1.91
N CYS A 47 -8.84 -11.99 1.48
CA CYS A 47 -8.50 -12.80 0.30
C CYS A 47 -8.28 -14.28 0.64
N GLY A 48 -8.48 -14.71 1.89
CA GLY A 48 -8.28 -16.08 2.35
C GLY A 48 -6.81 -16.50 2.40
N LEU A 49 -5.87 -15.55 2.49
CA LEU A 49 -4.43 -15.82 2.50
C LEU A 49 -3.91 -15.97 3.93
N ALA A 50 -2.97 -16.89 4.12
CA ALA A 50 -2.33 -17.08 5.42
C ALA A 50 -1.30 -15.98 5.68
N VAL A 51 -1.43 -15.29 6.82
CA VAL A 51 -0.54 -14.21 7.24
C VAL A 51 0.20 -14.61 8.51
N ARG A 52 1.52 -14.43 8.53
CA ARG A 52 2.33 -14.52 9.76
C ARG A 52 3.10 -13.23 9.97
N SER A 53 3.41 -12.93 11.23
CA SER A 53 4.26 -11.82 11.63
C SER A 53 5.39 -12.28 12.54
N ASP A 54 6.54 -11.63 12.45
CA ASP A 54 7.65 -11.85 13.37
C ASP A 54 7.64 -10.87 14.55
N LYS A 55 8.63 -10.98 15.44
CA LYS A 55 8.79 -10.09 16.61
C LYS A 55 9.17 -8.66 16.22
N ALA A 56 9.70 -8.44 15.02
CA ALA A 56 10.06 -7.13 14.51
C ALA A 56 8.89 -6.41 13.80
N GLY A 57 7.75 -7.09 13.63
CA GLY A 57 6.56 -6.54 12.99
C GLY A 57 6.51 -6.78 11.47
N ASN A 58 7.44 -7.54 10.90
CA ASN A 58 7.41 -7.86 9.47
C ASN A 58 6.23 -8.80 9.18
N LEU A 59 5.52 -8.56 8.08
CA LEU A 59 4.45 -9.42 7.60
C LEU A 59 4.95 -10.34 6.48
N CYS A 60 4.56 -11.61 6.55
CA CYS A 60 4.75 -12.57 5.46
C CYS A 60 3.40 -13.20 5.11
N ILE A 61 2.98 -13.01 3.86
CA ILE A 61 1.71 -13.51 3.32
C ILE A 61 2.04 -14.68 2.38
N ALA A 62 1.44 -15.84 2.63
CA ALA A 62 1.59 -17.01 1.78
C ALA A 62 0.48 -17.04 0.72
N VAL A 63 0.89 -17.14 -0.54
CA VAL A 63 -0.01 -17.33 -1.68
C VAL A 63 0.30 -18.69 -2.28
N ALA A 64 -0.73 -19.55 -2.42
CA ALA A 64 -0.55 -20.85 -3.04
C ALA A 64 -0.21 -20.70 -4.53
N ALA A 65 0.50 -21.69 -5.08
CA ALA A 65 0.71 -21.76 -6.52
C ALA A 65 -0.64 -21.81 -7.24
N THR A 66 -0.73 -21.17 -8.40
CA THR A 66 -1.86 -21.39 -9.30
C THR A 66 -1.87 -22.84 -9.80
N PRO A 67 -3.03 -23.43 -10.10
CA PRO A 67 -3.12 -24.81 -10.57
C PRO A 67 -2.15 -25.09 -11.73
N GLY A 68 -1.34 -26.14 -11.60
CA GLY A 68 -0.32 -26.53 -12.57
C GLY A 68 1.08 -25.93 -12.34
N CYS A 69 1.25 -25.07 -11.34
CA CYS A 69 2.52 -24.46 -10.96
C CYS A 69 3.07 -24.96 -9.61
N GLU A 70 2.52 -26.04 -9.05
CA GLU A 70 2.86 -26.51 -7.69
C GLU A 70 4.32 -26.95 -7.54
N GLY A 71 4.96 -27.37 -8.64
CA GLY A 71 6.38 -27.73 -8.69
C GLY A 71 7.32 -26.57 -9.06
N ALA A 72 6.80 -25.37 -9.29
CA ALA A 72 7.62 -24.21 -9.61
C ALA A 72 8.42 -23.73 -8.37
N PRO A 73 9.59 -23.11 -8.56
CA PRO A 73 10.33 -22.50 -7.46
C PRO A 73 9.50 -21.45 -6.72
N ILE A 74 9.63 -21.41 -5.39
CA ILE A 74 9.01 -20.35 -4.57
C ILE A 74 9.69 -19.01 -4.88
N VAL A 75 8.87 -17.98 -5.08
CA VAL A 75 9.33 -16.59 -5.25
C VAL A 75 8.87 -15.78 -4.05
N VAL A 76 9.74 -14.89 -3.58
CA VAL A 76 9.42 -13.91 -2.52
C VAL A 76 9.44 -12.52 -3.12
N LEU A 77 8.31 -11.82 -3.05
CA LEU A 77 8.22 -10.39 -3.35
C LEU A 77 8.35 -9.61 -2.05
N GLN A 78 9.32 -8.71 -1.97
CA GLN A 78 9.60 -7.95 -0.76
C GLN A 78 9.50 -6.44 -1.03
N GLY A 79 8.91 -5.74 -0.07
CA GLY A 79 8.86 -4.28 0.00
C GLY A 79 8.83 -3.84 1.47
N HIS A 80 9.07 -2.57 1.73
CA HIS A 80 8.88 -1.95 3.04
C HIS A 80 7.60 -1.10 3.02
N VAL A 81 7.00 -0.90 4.19
CA VAL A 81 5.67 -0.26 4.29
C VAL A 81 5.74 1.18 4.81
N ASP A 82 6.85 1.56 5.42
CA ASP A 82 7.04 2.89 5.97
C ASP A 82 7.36 3.93 4.90
N MET A 83 7.14 5.18 5.25
CA MET A 83 7.45 6.34 4.42
C MET A 83 8.37 7.30 5.17
N VAL A 84 9.29 7.91 4.43
CA VAL A 84 10.05 9.06 4.90
C VAL A 84 9.10 10.26 5.04
N GLN A 85 9.16 10.94 6.18
CA GLN A 85 8.34 12.11 6.48
C GLN A 85 9.11 13.38 6.13
N GLU A 86 8.79 13.98 4.99
CA GLU A 86 9.38 15.23 4.51
C GLU A 86 8.27 16.09 3.87
N LYS A 87 8.32 17.41 4.10
CA LYS A 87 7.33 18.36 3.59
C LYS A 87 8.00 19.69 3.31
N ASN A 88 7.49 20.39 2.30
CA ASN A 88 7.93 21.75 2.01
C ASN A 88 7.72 22.68 3.21
N ALA A 89 8.61 23.66 3.37
CA ALA A 89 8.65 24.54 4.54
C ALA A 89 7.35 25.31 4.80
N ASP A 90 6.58 25.58 3.74
CA ASP A 90 5.31 26.32 3.75
C ASP A 90 4.07 25.41 3.83
N THR A 91 4.25 24.09 3.95
CA THR A 91 3.15 23.13 3.97
C THR A 91 2.74 22.73 5.39
N GLU A 92 1.50 23.03 5.75
CA GLU A 92 0.85 22.45 6.93
C GLU A 92 0.41 21.01 6.61
N PHE A 93 1.01 20.05 7.31
CA PHE A 93 0.76 18.62 7.16
C PHE A 93 1.17 17.92 8.46
N ASP A 94 0.25 17.15 9.03
CA ASP A 94 0.44 16.29 10.19
C ASP A 94 0.62 14.84 9.72
N PHE A 95 1.87 14.36 9.68
CA PHE A 95 2.17 13.03 9.17
C PHE A 95 1.59 11.86 9.97
N ASP A 96 1.00 12.11 11.14
CA ASP A 96 0.37 11.06 11.95
C ASP A 96 -1.13 10.95 11.66
N LYS A 97 -1.72 11.93 10.96
CA LYS A 97 -3.16 12.01 10.73
C LYS A 97 -3.54 12.23 9.28
N ASP A 98 -2.76 13.04 8.57
CA ASP A 98 -3.12 13.50 7.24
C ASP A 98 -2.77 12.43 6.20
N PRO A 99 -3.71 12.09 5.30
CA PRO A 99 -3.43 11.21 4.19
C PRO A 99 -2.59 11.92 3.11
N ILE A 100 -1.79 11.15 2.37
CA ILE A 100 -1.09 11.65 1.19
C ILE A 100 -2.11 11.86 0.07
N ARG A 101 -2.20 13.10 -0.41
CA ARG A 101 -3.06 13.51 -1.52
C ARG A 101 -2.34 13.24 -2.83
N LEU A 102 -2.89 12.32 -3.62
CA LEU A 102 -2.37 12.00 -4.94
C LEU A 102 -2.83 13.04 -5.96
N VAL A 103 -1.91 13.56 -6.77
CA VAL A 103 -2.16 14.52 -7.83
C VAL A 103 -1.57 14.00 -9.13
N ARG A 104 -2.38 13.90 -10.18
CA ARG A 104 -1.89 13.52 -11.50
C ARG A 104 -1.44 14.74 -12.29
N ASP A 105 -0.18 14.72 -12.72
CA ASP A 105 0.43 15.74 -13.57
C ASP A 105 0.99 15.07 -14.84
N GLY A 106 0.17 15.04 -15.89
CA GLY A 106 0.46 14.33 -17.13
C GLY A 106 0.70 12.83 -16.90
N ASN A 107 1.95 12.41 -17.06
CA ASN A 107 2.40 11.02 -16.91
C ASN A 107 2.94 10.71 -15.51
N TRP A 108 2.93 11.69 -14.60
CA TRP A 108 3.44 11.55 -13.24
C TRP A 108 2.29 11.56 -12.23
N LEU A 109 2.46 10.78 -11.17
CA LEU A 109 1.67 10.89 -9.96
C LEU A 109 2.56 11.57 -8.91
N LYS A 110 2.06 12.66 -8.34
CA LYS A 110 2.71 13.47 -7.32
C LYS A 110 1.96 13.32 -6.00
#